data_AF-A0A1F7IPM8-F1
#
_entry.id   AF-A0A1F7IPM8-F1
#
_cell.length_a   1.000
_cell.length_b   1.000
_cell.length_c   1.000
_cell.angle_alpha   90.00
_cell.angle_beta   90.00
_cell.angle_gamma   90.00
#
_symmetry.space_group_name_H-M   'P 1'
#
loop_
_entity.id
_entity.type
_entity.pdbx_description
1 polymer ?
#
loop_
_entity_poly.entity_id
_entity_poly.type
_entity_poly.pdbx_seq_one_letter_code
_entity_poly.pdbx_strand_id
1 'polypeptide(L)'
;APILFFVGLAGTGKTTFAKSIADSLGRKFARIPFGGLSSALDLRGVSKVQPEAEPGQVIKALRRIGSRNPVILLDELDRVTDDARGAIMGVLIELLDPEQNDHYIDHYIDYPFDLSEVIFVATANNTQSISTAVMDRLEVIQMPSYTDEEKIHIAKEYILPRLLEESGLKSDVVAIDEIVWKHLARLSGYDPGIRSVERKVEAIVRTIALRLVNGQGTQFAINEQNAKEYIGA
;
A
#
# COMPACT_ATOMS: atom_id res chain seq x y z
N ALA A 1 -9.00 4.87 -20.69
CA ALA A 1 -9.57 5.61 -19.55
C ALA A 1 -8.39 6.09 -18.70
N PRO A 2 -8.47 7.29 -18.09
CA PRO A 2 -7.39 7.80 -17.25
C PRO A 2 -7.14 6.87 -16.06
N ILE A 3 -5.90 6.86 -15.59
CA ILE A 3 -5.44 5.92 -14.56
C ILE A 3 -5.68 6.52 -13.18
N LEU A 4 -6.31 5.75 -12.29
CA LEU A 4 -6.66 6.22 -10.95
C LEU A 4 -5.41 6.58 -10.16
N PHE A 5 -5.38 7.78 -9.58
CA PHE A 5 -4.24 8.30 -8.85
C PHE A 5 -4.66 8.83 -7.47
N PHE A 6 -4.38 8.05 -6.43
CA PHE A 6 -4.72 8.40 -5.06
C PHE A 6 -3.66 9.31 -4.43
N VAL A 7 -4.05 10.53 -4.09
CA VAL A 7 -3.16 11.53 -3.48
C VAL A 7 -3.63 11.83 -2.07
N GLY A 8 -2.74 11.75 -1.09
CA GLY A 8 -3.06 12.17 0.28
C GLY A 8 -2.02 11.67 1.27
N LEU A 9 -2.17 12.06 2.53
CA LEU A 9 -1.13 11.80 3.54
C LEU A 9 -0.91 10.31 3.82
N ALA A 10 0.21 10.01 4.48
CA ALA A 10 0.53 8.66 4.89
C ALA A 10 -0.58 8.06 5.76
N GLY A 11 -0.96 6.81 5.49
CA GLY A 11 -1.95 6.11 6.33
C GLY A 11 -3.42 6.42 6.01
N THR A 12 -3.74 7.09 4.91
CA THR A 12 -5.13 7.31 4.44
C THR A 12 -5.70 6.12 3.65
N GLY A 13 -5.10 4.94 3.74
CA GLY A 13 -5.63 3.71 3.11
C GLY A 13 -5.38 3.55 1.60
N LYS A 14 -4.59 4.42 0.94
CA LYS A 14 -4.32 4.39 -0.52
C LYS A 14 -4.07 2.98 -1.09
N THR A 15 -3.12 2.25 -0.50
CA THR A 15 -2.76 0.88 -0.92
C THR A 15 -3.90 -0.11 -0.69
N THR A 16 -4.62 0.02 0.43
CA THR A 16 -5.78 -0.81 0.76
C THR A 16 -6.90 -0.61 -0.25
N PHE A 17 -7.18 0.64 -0.64
CA PHE A 17 -8.17 0.95 -1.68
C PHE A 17 -7.80 0.31 -3.02
N ALA A 18 -6.54 0.41 -3.46
CA ALA A 18 -6.09 -0.24 -4.69
C ALA A 18 -6.25 -1.76 -4.65
N LYS A 19 -5.98 -2.38 -3.49
CA LYS A 19 -6.22 -3.82 -3.29
C LYS A 19 -7.71 -4.16 -3.36
N SER A 20 -8.57 -3.39 -2.69
CA SER A 20 -10.03 -3.58 -2.75
C SER A 20 -10.60 -3.44 -4.16
N ILE A 21 -10.03 -2.56 -4.99
CA ILE A 21 -10.39 -2.47 -6.42
C ILE A 21 -10.07 -3.79 -7.13
N ALA A 22 -8.88 -4.34 -6.91
CA ALA A 22 -8.48 -5.63 -7.51
C ALA A 22 -9.41 -6.76 -7.08
N ASP A 23 -9.69 -6.86 -5.78
CA ASP A 23 -10.58 -7.88 -5.21
C ASP A 23 -12.01 -7.76 -5.77
N SER A 24 -12.53 -6.53 -5.89
CA SER A 24 -13.87 -6.27 -6.43
C SER A 24 -13.99 -6.59 -7.92
N LEU A 25 -12.89 -6.44 -8.67
CA LEU A 25 -12.82 -6.80 -10.09
C LEU A 25 -12.48 -8.29 -10.32
N GLY A 26 -12.22 -9.06 -9.26
CA GLY A 26 -11.76 -10.44 -9.36
C GLY A 26 -10.39 -10.57 -10.05
N ARG A 27 -9.56 -9.52 -9.98
CA ARG A 27 -8.24 -9.45 -10.63
C ARG A 27 -7.13 -9.62 -9.60
N LYS A 28 -6.03 -10.27 -10.00
CA LYS A 28 -4.85 -10.39 -9.14
C LYS A 28 -4.22 -9.01 -8.89
N PHE A 29 -3.60 -8.83 -7.73
CA PHE A 29 -2.98 -7.57 -7.31
C PHE A 29 -1.45 -7.64 -7.32
N ALA A 30 -0.80 -6.62 -7.86
CA ALA A 30 0.64 -6.37 -7.80
C ALA A 30 0.94 -5.04 -7.13
N ARG A 31 2.11 -4.94 -6.51
CA ARG A 31 2.64 -3.67 -6.01
C ARG A 31 4.07 -3.47 -6.49
N ILE A 32 4.32 -2.30 -7.08
CA ILE A 32 5.64 -1.82 -7.48
C ILE A 32 5.90 -0.53 -6.68
N PRO A 33 6.71 -0.59 -5.61
CA PRO A 33 7.07 0.60 -4.85
C PRO A 33 8.10 1.44 -5.63
N PHE A 34 7.87 2.75 -5.69
CA PHE A 34 8.78 3.72 -6.32
C PHE A 34 9.80 4.28 -5.33
N GLY A 35 9.53 4.16 -4.02
CA GLY A 35 10.51 4.41 -2.98
C GLY A 35 11.71 3.47 -3.13
N GLY A 36 12.89 4.05 -3.37
CA GLY A 36 14.14 3.31 -3.55
C GLY A 36 14.49 2.96 -4.99
N LEU A 37 13.66 3.32 -5.98
CA LEU A 37 14.06 3.24 -7.39
C LEU A 37 15.10 4.33 -7.69
N SER A 38 16.22 3.92 -8.28
CA SER A 38 17.35 4.79 -8.61
C SER A 38 17.56 4.91 -10.12
N SER A 39 16.84 4.11 -10.93
CA SER A 39 16.96 4.14 -12.37
C SER A 39 15.66 3.76 -13.09
N ALA A 40 15.49 4.27 -14.31
CA ALA A 40 14.45 3.78 -15.22
C ALA A 40 14.64 2.29 -15.60
N LEU A 41 15.87 1.79 -15.52
CA LEU A 41 16.20 0.38 -15.75
C LEU A 41 15.56 -0.53 -14.70
N ASP A 42 15.26 -0.02 -13.50
CA ASP A 42 14.53 -0.81 -12.51
C ASP A 42 13.12 -1.15 -13.03
N LEU A 43 12.48 -0.23 -13.75
CA LEU A 43 11.14 -0.44 -14.31
C LEU A 43 11.15 -1.19 -15.64
N ARG A 44 12.11 -0.89 -16.53
CA ARG A 44 12.19 -1.39 -17.92
C ARG A 44 13.19 -2.54 -18.14
N GLY A 45 13.97 -2.87 -17.12
CA GLY A 45 14.98 -3.91 -17.20
C GLY A 45 16.28 -3.47 -17.87
N VAL A 46 17.25 -4.37 -17.80
CA VAL A 46 18.59 -4.22 -18.36
C VAL A 46 18.74 -5.21 -19.51
N SER A 47 19.35 -4.76 -20.61
CA SER A 47 19.50 -5.59 -21.81
C SER A 47 20.22 -6.90 -21.51
N LYS A 48 19.68 -8.01 -22.04
CA LYS A 48 20.20 -9.39 -21.87
C LYS A 48 21.67 -9.60 -22.25
N VAL A 49 22.27 -8.65 -22.97
CA VAL A 49 23.69 -8.67 -23.35
C VAL A 49 24.62 -8.23 -22.22
N GLN A 50 24.10 -7.60 -21.16
CA GLN A 50 24.89 -7.12 -20.03
C GLN A 50 25.06 -8.21 -18.97
N PRO A 51 26.19 -8.25 -18.23
CA PRO A 51 26.47 -9.30 -17.23
C PRO A 51 25.43 -9.40 -16.10
N GLU A 52 24.82 -8.27 -15.69
CA GLU A 52 23.83 -8.20 -14.61
C GLU A 52 22.42 -7.94 -15.15
N ALA A 53 22.14 -8.46 -16.35
CA ALA A 53 20.86 -8.25 -17.02
C ALA A 53 19.70 -8.87 -16.24
N GLU A 54 18.68 -8.07 -15.99
CA GLU A 54 17.46 -8.50 -15.30
C GLU A 54 16.24 -7.81 -15.91
N PRO A 55 15.08 -8.48 -16.01
CA PRO A 55 13.83 -7.82 -16.40
C PRO A 55 13.45 -6.69 -15.45
N GLY A 56 12.68 -5.74 -15.95
CA GLY A 56 12.12 -4.65 -15.18
C GLY A 56 11.05 -5.11 -14.18
N GLN A 57 10.75 -4.27 -13.20
CA GLN A 57 9.75 -4.58 -12.16
C GLN A 57 8.36 -4.86 -12.74
N VAL A 58 8.01 -4.25 -13.88
CA VAL A 58 6.73 -4.46 -14.57
C VAL A 58 6.61 -5.92 -15.01
N ILE A 59 7.59 -6.40 -15.77
CA ILE A 59 7.64 -7.79 -16.24
C ILE A 59 7.80 -8.77 -15.07
N LYS A 60 8.63 -8.44 -14.08
CA LYS A 60 8.77 -9.26 -12.86
C LYS A 60 7.44 -9.41 -12.12
N ALA A 61 6.66 -8.34 -11.99
CA ALA A 61 5.36 -8.37 -11.33
C ALA A 61 4.39 -9.31 -12.07
N LEU A 62 4.29 -9.17 -13.39
CA LEU A 62 3.46 -10.04 -14.23
C LEU A 62 3.87 -11.51 -14.11
N ARG A 63 5.18 -11.79 -14.18
CA ARG A 63 5.72 -13.15 -14.05
C ARG A 63 5.41 -13.76 -12.69
N ARG A 64 5.57 -13.01 -11.58
CA ARG A 64 5.28 -13.51 -10.23
C ARG A 64 3.80 -13.80 -10.03
N ILE A 65 2.94 -12.94 -10.57
CA ILE A 65 1.49 -13.04 -10.40
C ILE A 65 0.87 -14.10 -11.32
N GLY A 66 1.47 -14.34 -12.49
CA GLY A 66 0.95 -15.27 -13.48
C GLY A 66 -0.46 -14.87 -13.94
N SER A 67 -0.65 -13.60 -14.30
CA SER A 67 -1.87 -13.09 -14.93
C SER A 67 -1.54 -12.01 -15.95
N ARG A 68 -2.33 -11.92 -17.02
CA ARG A 68 -2.21 -10.90 -18.07
C ARG A 68 -3.00 -9.62 -17.77
N ASN A 69 -4.02 -9.70 -16.92
CA ASN A 69 -4.92 -8.60 -16.60
C ASN A 69 -4.94 -8.14 -15.11
N PRO A 70 -3.81 -8.13 -14.38
CA PRO A 70 -3.80 -7.74 -12.97
C PRO A 70 -4.09 -6.25 -12.77
N VAL A 71 -4.39 -5.90 -11.53
CA VAL A 71 -4.26 -4.53 -11.03
C VAL A 71 -2.83 -4.34 -10.52
N ILE A 72 -2.07 -3.41 -11.11
CA ILE A 72 -0.72 -3.07 -10.68
C ILE A 72 -0.73 -1.70 -9.99
N LEU A 73 -0.37 -1.70 -8.71
CA LEU A 73 -0.18 -0.49 -7.92
C LEU A 73 1.23 0.07 -8.11
N LEU A 74 1.32 1.28 -8.66
CA LEU A 74 2.52 2.12 -8.71
C LEU A 74 2.55 2.98 -7.44
N ASP A 75 3.25 2.51 -6.43
CA ASP A 75 3.12 3.03 -5.07
C ASP A 75 4.19 4.08 -4.74
N GLU A 76 3.79 5.19 -4.13
CA GLU A 76 4.66 6.29 -3.72
C GLU A 76 5.44 6.93 -4.88
N LEU A 77 4.74 7.32 -5.96
CA LEU A 77 5.34 8.02 -7.10
C LEU A 77 6.11 9.29 -6.70
N ASP A 78 5.76 9.89 -5.56
CA ASP A 78 6.44 11.07 -5.02
C ASP A 78 7.84 10.79 -4.44
N ARG A 79 8.21 9.52 -4.22
CA ARG A 79 9.45 9.10 -3.54
C ARG A 79 10.61 8.79 -4.47
N VAL A 80 10.48 9.11 -5.76
CA VAL A 80 11.57 8.94 -6.74
C VAL A 80 12.70 9.94 -6.48
N THR A 81 13.94 9.47 -6.52
CA THR A 81 15.14 10.32 -6.37
C THR A 81 15.22 11.35 -7.49
N ASP A 82 15.69 12.56 -7.19
CA ASP A 82 15.78 13.66 -8.16
C ASP A 82 16.52 13.26 -9.46
N ASP A 83 17.67 12.58 -9.33
CA ASP A 83 18.51 12.17 -10.47
C ASP A 83 17.80 11.20 -11.43
N ALA A 84 16.96 10.30 -10.89
CA ALA A 84 16.25 9.28 -11.66
C ALA A 84 14.87 9.75 -12.16
N ARG A 85 14.34 10.86 -11.61
CA ARG A 85 12.95 11.30 -11.81
C ARG A 85 12.60 11.46 -13.27
N GLY A 86 13.41 12.19 -14.04
CA GLY A 86 13.11 12.45 -15.45
C GLY A 86 12.98 11.16 -16.27
N ALA A 87 13.93 10.24 -16.08
CA ALA A 87 13.95 8.97 -16.79
C ALA A 87 12.77 8.07 -16.39
N ILE A 88 12.45 7.99 -15.09
CA ILE A 88 11.32 7.21 -14.58
C ILE A 88 9.98 7.76 -15.08
N MET A 89 9.79 9.09 -15.07
CA MET A 89 8.58 9.71 -15.61
C MET A 89 8.43 9.45 -17.11
N GLY A 90 9.53 9.39 -17.86
CA GLY A 90 9.51 8.97 -19.28
C GLY A 90 8.97 7.55 -19.46
N VAL A 91 9.40 6.60 -18.63
CA VAL A 91 8.86 5.22 -18.65
C VAL A 91 7.38 5.19 -18.30
N LEU A 92 6.95 6.00 -17.31
CA LEU A 92 5.55 6.11 -16.92
C LEU A 92 4.68 6.67 -18.04
N ILE A 93 5.16 7.62 -18.83
CA ILE A 93 4.40 8.14 -19.98
C ILE A 93 4.04 7.01 -20.93
N GLU A 94 5.00 6.16 -21.31
CA GLU A 94 4.77 5.01 -22.20
C GLU A 94 3.85 3.97 -21.57
N LEU A 95 4.06 3.65 -20.29
CA LEU A 95 3.31 2.61 -19.58
C LEU A 95 1.86 3.00 -19.28
N LEU A 96 1.61 4.29 -19.03
CA LEU A 96 0.29 4.84 -18.71
C LEU A 96 -0.49 5.29 -19.94
N ASP A 97 0.11 5.25 -21.13
CA ASP A 97 -0.52 5.64 -22.39
C ASP A 97 -1.22 4.44 -23.06
N PRO A 98 -2.56 4.46 -23.19
CA PRO A 98 -3.31 3.40 -23.85
C PRO A 98 -2.92 3.16 -25.32
N GLU A 99 -2.28 4.14 -25.97
CA GLU A 99 -1.84 4.01 -27.38
C GLU A 99 -0.45 3.37 -27.52
N GLN A 100 0.30 3.24 -26.42
CA GLN A 100 1.67 2.71 -26.44
C GLN A 100 1.83 1.45 -25.57
N ASN A 101 0.97 1.26 -24.57
CA ASN A 101 1.14 0.18 -23.59
C ASN A 101 0.90 -1.23 -24.16
N ASP A 102 0.27 -1.37 -25.33
CA ASP A 102 0.11 -2.63 -26.05
C ASP A 102 1.41 -3.11 -26.71
N HIS A 103 2.41 -2.23 -26.84
CA HIS A 103 3.74 -2.51 -27.38
C HIS A 103 4.87 -2.17 -26.40
N TYR A 104 4.64 -2.25 -25.09
CA TYR A 104 5.65 -1.94 -24.07
C TYR A 104 6.91 -2.80 -24.25
N ILE A 105 8.09 -2.16 -24.34
CA ILE A 105 9.36 -2.86 -24.53
C ILE A 105 10.17 -2.85 -23.23
N ASP A 106 10.29 -4.03 -22.63
CA ASP A 106 11.29 -4.30 -21.59
C ASP A 106 12.64 -4.61 -22.26
N HIS A 107 13.73 -3.96 -21.83
CA HIS A 107 15.05 -4.10 -22.44
C HIS A 107 15.62 -5.52 -22.31
N TYR A 108 15.23 -6.26 -21.28
CA TYR A 108 15.69 -7.64 -21.10
C TYR A 108 14.99 -8.58 -22.09
N ILE A 109 13.67 -8.45 -22.21
CA ILE A 109 12.87 -9.26 -23.14
C ILE A 109 13.22 -8.89 -24.59
N ASP A 110 13.35 -7.59 -24.86
CA ASP A 110 13.64 -7.04 -26.19
C ASP A 110 12.58 -7.46 -27.23
N TYR A 111 11.33 -7.54 -26.79
CA TYR A 111 10.15 -7.84 -27.61
C TYR A 111 8.92 -7.13 -27.03
N PRO A 112 8.02 -6.57 -27.88
CA PRO A 112 6.82 -5.89 -27.41
C PRO A 112 5.95 -6.78 -26.53
N PHE A 113 5.55 -6.27 -25.38
CA PHE A 113 4.66 -6.92 -24.43
C PHE A 113 3.38 -6.12 -24.29
N ASP A 114 2.24 -6.79 -24.53
CA ASP A 114 0.93 -6.17 -24.43
C ASP A 114 0.48 -6.02 -22.96
N LEU A 115 0.37 -4.76 -22.52
CA LEU A 115 -0.12 -4.37 -21.19
C LEU A 115 -1.53 -3.76 -21.24
N SER A 116 -2.23 -3.80 -22.37
CA SER A 116 -3.54 -3.16 -22.54
C SER A 116 -4.61 -3.67 -21.57
N GLU A 117 -4.51 -4.93 -21.13
CA GLU A 117 -5.42 -5.53 -20.15
C GLU A 117 -5.06 -5.22 -18.69
N VAL A 118 -3.87 -4.65 -18.43
CA VAL A 118 -3.40 -4.31 -17.08
C VAL A 118 -4.10 -3.04 -16.62
N ILE A 119 -4.63 -3.07 -15.39
CA ILE A 119 -5.14 -1.85 -14.75
C ILE A 119 -4.05 -1.29 -13.87
N PHE A 120 -3.52 -0.13 -14.23
CA PHE A 120 -2.63 0.61 -13.35
C PHE A 120 -3.42 1.44 -12.35
N VAL A 121 -2.89 1.55 -11.15
CA VAL A 121 -3.36 2.46 -10.10
C VAL A 121 -2.12 3.10 -9.48
N ALA A 122 -2.11 4.40 -9.29
CA ALA A 122 -0.97 5.12 -8.72
C ALA A 122 -1.28 5.68 -7.34
N THR A 123 -0.26 5.87 -6.51
CA THR A 123 -0.38 6.57 -5.23
C THR A 123 0.74 7.59 -5.06
N ALA A 124 0.45 8.68 -4.34
CA ALA A 124 1.47 9.60 -3.84
C ALA A 124 1.01 10.31 -2.57
N ASN A 125 1.94 10.92 -1.84
CA ASN A 125 1.58 11.82 -0.75
C ASN A 125 1.27 13.24 -1.24
N ASN A 126 1.93 13.67 -2.30
CA ASN A 126 1.71 14.94 -2.97
C ASN A 126 2.04 14.80 -4.46
N THR A 127 1.75 15.82 -5.26
CA THR A 127 1.92 15.80 -6.72
C THR A 127 3.16 16.58 -7.19
N GLN A 128 3.94 17.16 -6.26
CA GLN A 128 4.96 18.16 -6.61
C GLN A 128 6.10 17.60 -7.46
N SER A 129 6.46 16.33 -7.22
CA SER A 129 7.56 15.64 -7.90
C SER A 129 7.14 14.88 -9.16
N ILE A 130 5.87 15.00 -9.58
CA ILE A 130 5.32 14.27 -10.74
C ILE A 130 5.25 15.23 -11.93
N SER A 131 5.74 14.79 -13.09
CA SER A 131 5.73 15.63 -14.30
C SER A 131 4.32 15.87 -14.81
N THR A 132 4.08 17.04 -15.41
CA THR A 132 2.77 17.36 -16.02
C THR A 132 2.34 16.32 -17.06
N ALA A 133 3.28 15.83 -17.88
CA ALA A 133 3.00 14.82 -18.89
C ALA A 133 2.49 13.48 -18.32
N VAL A 134 2.92 13.12 -17.11
CA VAL A 134 2.39 11.96 -16.38
C VAL A 134 1.04 12.33 -15.74
N MET A 135 0.93 13.50 -15.11
CA MET A 135 -0.32 13.97 -14.49
C MET A 135 -1.49 14.03 -15.47
N ASP A 136 -1.26 14.40 -16.73
CA ASP A 136 -2.30 14.47 -17.77
C ASP A 136 -2.92 13.09 -18.09
N ARG A 137 -2.24 11.99 -17.72
CA ARG A 137 -2.72 10.60 -17.88
C ARG A 137 -3.37 10.05 -16.60
N LEU A 138 -3.33 10.80 -15.50
CA LEU A 138 -3.78 10.39 -14.19
C LEU A 138 -5.08 11.09 -13.80
N GLU A 139 -6.03 10.34 -13.26
CA GLU A 139 -7.23 10.88 -12.62
C GLU A 139 -6.97 11.04 -11.12
N VAL A 140 -6.79 12.29 -10.68
CA VAL A 140 -6.45 12.62 -9.29
C VAL A 140 -7.66 12.42 -8.38
N ILE A 141 -7.53 11.50 -7.42
CA ILE A 141 -8.48 11.28 -6.33
C ILE A 141 -7.82 11.68 -5.01
N GLN A 142 -8.33 12.76 -4.41
CA GLN A 142 -7.86 13.24 -3.11
C GLN A 142 -8.39 12.34 -1.99
N MET A 143 -7.49 11.76 -1.22
CA MET A 143 -7.83 10.93 -0.07
C MET A 143 -8.15 11.80 1.14
N PRO A 144 -9.29 11.59 1.79
CA PRO A 144 -9.66 12.35 2.98
C PRO A 144 -8.76 11.99 4.16
N SER A 145 -8.73 12.88 5.15
CA SER A 145 -8.25 12.56 6.49
C SER A 145 -9.39 11.98 7.30
N TYR A 146 -9.07 11.14 8.29
CA TYR A 146 -10.07 10.51 9.14
C TYR A 146 -10.32 11.30 10.42
N THR A 147 -11.59 11.43 10.78
CA THR A 147 -12.03 11.84 12.12
C THR A 147 -11.72 10.76 13.16
N ASP A 148 -11.74 11.13 14.44
CA ASP A 148 -11.50 10.17 15.52
C ASP A 148 -12.52 9.02 15.51
N GLU A 149 -13.79 9.31 15.19
CA GLU A 149 -14.85 8.30 15.10
C GLU A 149 -14.60 7.33 13.94
N GLU A 150 -14.20 7.85 12.77
CA GLU A 150 -13.83 7.01 11.62
C GLU A 150 -12.60 6.15 11.93
N LYS A 151 -11.58 6.70 12.60
CA LYS A 151 -10.40 5.93 13.03
C LYS A 151 -10.78 4.80 13.98
N ILE A 152 -11.65 5.05 14.95
CA ILE A 152 -12.16 4.03 15.88
C ILE A 152 -12.91 2.95 15.12
N HIS A 153 -13.79 3.33 14.21
CA HIS A 153 -14.55 2.39 13.40
C HIS A 153 -13.63 1.52 12.53
N ILE A 154 -12.68 2.13 11.82
CA ILE A 154 -11.69 1.42 11.01
C ILE A 154 -10.86 0.46 11.89
N ALA A 155 -10.46 0.91 13.07
CA ALA A 155 -9.65 0.11 13.97
C ALA A 155 -10.37 -1.14 14.48
N LYS A 156 -11.66 -1.02 14.80
CA LYS A 156 -12.51 -2.13 15.29
C LYS A 156 -12.88 -3.11 14.20
N GLU A 157 -13.33 -2.62 13.06
CA GLU A 157 -13.92 -3.47 12.01
C GLU A 157 -12.87 -4.10 11.10
N TYR A 158 -11.72 -3.45 10.91
CA TYR A 158 -10.72 -3.90 9.92
C TYR A 158 -9.35 -4.17 10.52
N ILE A 159 -8.83 -3.28 11.38
CA ILE A 159 -7.45 -3.41 11.88
C ILE A 159 -7.35 -4.53 12.91
N LEU A 160 -8.17 -4.50 13.96
CA LEU A 160 -8.11 -5.48 15.04
C LEU A 160 -8.36 -6.91 14.54
N PRO A 161 -9.42 -7.21 13.75
CA PRO A 161 -9.67 -8.56 13.28
C PRO A 161 -8.52 -9.09 12.42
N ARG A 162 -8.00 -8.26 11.51
CA ARG A 162 -6.85 -8.61 10.67
C ARG A 162 -5.61 -8.93 11.49
N LEU A 163 -5.26 -8.08 12.47
CA LEU A 163 -4.07 -8.30 13.29
C LEU A 163 -4.19 -9.55 14.18
N LEU A 164 -5.41 -9.84 14.68
CA LEU A 164 -5.69 -11.08 15.41
C LEU A 164 -5.48 -12.30 14.51
N GLU A 165 -6.02 -12.29 13.30
CA GLU A 165 -5.87 -13.37 12.32
C GLU A 165 -4.40 -13.58 11.92
N GLU A 166 -3.68 -12.51 11.60
CA GLU A 166 -2.24 -12.54 11.29
C GLU A 166 -1.41 -13.10 12.46
N SER A 167 -1.87 -12.88 13.70
CA SER A 167 -1.23 -13.40 14.91
C SER A 167 -1.72 -14.81 15.30
N GLY A 168 -2.62 -15.43 14.54
CA GLY A 168 -3.19 -16.74 14.83
C GLY A 168 -4.11 -16.76 16.07
N LEU A 169 -4.65 -15.60 16.46
CA LEU A 169 -5.52 -15.43 17.61
C LEU A 169 -7.00 -15.50 17.20
N LYS A 170 -7.85 -15.99 18.10
CA LYS A 170 -9.29 -15.98 17.92
C LYS A 170 -9.86 -14.58 18.16
N SER A 171 -10.96 -14.26 17.48
CA SER A 171 -11.63 -12.94 17.58
C SER A 171 -12.20 -12.65 18.97
N ASP A 172 -12.49 -13.68 19.77
CA ASP A 172 -13.07 -13.59 21.11
C ASP A 172 -12.01 -13.48 22.23
N VAL A 173 -10.72 -13.47 21.87
CA VAL A 173 -9.63 -13.48 22.86
C VAL A 173 -9.48 -12.12 23.56
N VAL A 174 -10.03 -11.05 22.99
CA VAL A 174 -9.88 -9.69 23.49
C VAL A 174 -11.19 -8.91 23.41
N ALA A 175 -11.50 -8.19 24.49
CA ALA A 175 -12.55 -7.18 24.53
C ALA A 175 -11.92 -5.85 24.96
N ILE A 176 -12.16 -4.78 24.18
CA ILE A 176 -11.59 -3.45 24.43
C ILE A 176 -12.74 -2.47 24.68
N ASP A 177 -12.74 -1.82 25.84
CA ASP A 177 -13.75 -0.83 26.21
C ASP A 177 -13.75 0.38 25.27
N GLU A 178 -14.92 0.99 25.08
CA GLU A 178 -15.10 2.17 24.22
C GLU A 178 -14.17 3.33 24.58
N ILE A 179 -13.93 3.51 25.88
CA ILE A 179 -13.07 4.59 26.39
C ILE A 179 -11.62 4.39 25.97
N VAL A 180 -11.16 3.14 25.85
CA VAL A 180 -9.81 2.80 25.41
C VAL A 180 -9.66 3.12 23.92
N TRP A 181 -10.66 2.82 23.10
CA TRP A 181 -10.66 3.20 21.68
C TRP A 181 -10.56 4.72 21.48
N LYS A 182 -11.34 5.49 22.23
CA LYS A 182 -11.25 6.96 22.23
C LYS A 182 -9.88 7.44 22.66
N HIS A 183 -9.27 6.78 23.64
CA HIS A 183 -7.93 7.10 24.09
C HIS A 183 -6.87 6.79 23.01
N LEU A 184 -6.98 5.66 22.32
CA LEU A 184 -6.11 5.27 21.21
C LEU A 184 -6.18 6.29 20.06
N ALA A 185 -7.38 6.72 19.67
CA ALA A 185 -7.57 7.74 18.64
C ALA A 185 -6.96 9.09 19.06
N ARG A 186 -7.20 9.56 20.29
CA ARG A 186 -6.67 10.84 20.78
C ARG A 186 -5.15 10.85 20.95
N LEU A 187 -4.58 9.80 21.55
CA LEU A 187 -3.12 9.68 21.72
C LEU A 187 -2.39 9.60 20.38
N SER A 188 -3.11 9.34 19.29
CA SER A 188 -2.53 9.26 17.96
C SER A 188 -2.25 10.64 17.37
N GLY A 189 -2.66 11.70 18.07
CA GLY A 189 -2.34 13.08 17.76
C GLY A 189 -2.91 13.51 16.41
N TYR A 190 -2.22 14.45 15.77
CA TYR A 190 -2.55 14.97 14.44
C TYR A 190 -2.12 14.03 13.30
N ASP A 191 -2.20 12.71 13.50
CA ASP A 191 -2.09 11.77 12.38
C ASP A 191 -3.36 11.87 11.53
N PRO A 192 -3.29 12.31 10.26
CA PRO A 192 -4.45 12.37 9.36
C PRO A 192 -4.95 10.97 8.97
N GLY A 193 -4.12 9.93 9.12
CA GLY A 193 -4.41 8.56 8.74
C GLY A 193 -4.63 7.64 9.94
N ILE A 194 -4.50 6.32 9.70
CA ILE A 194 -4.69 5.27 10.70
C ILE A 194 -3.38 4.63 11.20
N ARG A 195 -2.21 5.02 10.68
CA ARG A 195 -0.93 4.34 10.96
C ARG A 195 -0.58 4.34 12.45
N SER A 196 -0.77 5.47 13.12
CA SER A 196 -0.52 5.60 14.56
C SER A 196 -1.48 4.75 15.41
N VAL A 197 -2.75 4.69 15.03
CA VAL A 197 -3.77 3.84 15.69
C VAL A 197 -3.42 2.37 15.47
N GLU A 198 -3.10 1.98 14.23
CA GLU A 198 -2.71 0.63 13.85
C GLU A 198 -1.54 0.11 14.69
N ARG A 199 -0.47 0.91 14.84
CA ARG A 199 0.69 0.54 15.68
C ARG A 199 0.34 0.26 17.13
N LYS A 200 -0.62 1.00 17.70
CA LYS A 200 -1.04 0.78 19.09
C LYS A 200 -1.91 -0.45 19.23
N VAL A 201 -2.80 -0.70 18.25
CA VAL A 201 -3.58 -1.94 18.21
C VAL A 201 -2.65 -3.13 18.04
N GLU A 202 -1.61 -3.02 17.21
CA GLU A 202 -0.56 -4.04 17.06
C GLU A 202 0.17 -4.31 18.38
N ALA A 203 0.55 -3.25 19.12
CA ALA A 203 1.15 -3.40 20.45
C ALA A 203 0.23 -4.15 21.43
N ILE A 204 -1.06 -3.85 21.42
CA ILE A 204 -2.07 -4.56 22.22
C ILE A 204 -2.11 -6.05 21.84
N VAL A 205 -2.28 -6.35 20.54
CA VAL A 205 -2.38 -7.73 20.03
C VAL A 205 -1.12 -8.53 20.36
N ARG A 206 0.06 -7.93 20.20
CA ARG A 206 1.34 -8.54 20.53
C ARG A 206 1.47 -8.85 22.02
N THR A 207 1.04 -7.93 22.88
CA THR A 207 1.05 -8.14 24.33
C THR A 207 0.13 -9.29 24.72
N ILE A 208 -1.07 -9.37 24.13
CA ILE A 208 -2.02 -10.46 24.35
C ILE A 208 -1.44 -11.80 23.90
N ALA A 209 -0.84 -11.86 22.71
CA ALA A 209 -0.19 -13.06 22.20
C ALA A 209 0.88 -13.58 23.18
N LEU A 210 1.71 -12.68 23.73
CA LEU A 210 2.72 -13.03 24.73
C LEU A 210 2.08 -13.57 26.03
N ARG A 211 1.02 -12.92 26.53
CA ARG A 211 0.32 -13.37 27.74
C ARG A 211 -0.32 -14.75 27.55
N LEU A 212 -0.88 -15.04 26.38
CA LEU A 212 -1.44 -16.35 26.03
C LEU A 212 -0.39 -17.45 26.04
N VAL A 213 0.75 -17.22 25.39
CA VAL A 213 1.87 -18.19 25.34
C VAL A 213 2.41 -18.46 26.75
N ASN A 214 2.42 -17.45 27.62
CA ASN A 214 2.83 -17.58 29.01
C ASN A 214 1.74 -18.19 29.93
N GLY A 215 0.58 -18.57 29.40
CA GLY A 215 -0.51 -19.18 30.18
C GLY A 215 -1.20 -18.23 31.15
N GLN A 216 -1.15 -16.91 30.91
CA GLN A 216 -1.67 -15.88 31.82
C GLN A 216 -3.17 -15.59 31.64
N GLY A 217 -3.90 -16.46 30.95
CA GLY A 217 -5.33 -16.34 30.68
C GLY A 217 -5.71 -16.85 29.30
N THR A 218 -7.01 -16.90 29.01
CA THR A 218 -7.56 -17.27 27.70
C THR A 218 -8.35 -16.15 27.04
N GLN A 219 -8.77 -15.14 27.81
CA GLN A 219 -9.49 -13.96 27.34
C GLN A 219 -9.00 -12.74 28.13
N PHE A 220 -8.89 -11.59 27.46
CA PHE A 220 -8.36 -10.35 28.03
C PHE A 220 -9.35 -9.20 27.84
N ALA A 221 -9.79 -8.61 28.94
CA ALA A 221 -10.58 -7.40 28.93
C ALA A 221 -9.68 -6.18 29.18
N ILE A 222 -9.67 -5.24 28.24
CA ILE A 222 -8.87 -4.02 28.29
C ILE A 222 -9.79 -2.84 28.58
N ASN A 223 -9.55 -2.21 29.72
CA ASN A 223 -10.28 -1.05 30.22
C ASN A 223 -9.32 0.13 30.44
N GLU A 224 -9.84 1.29 30.86
CA GLU A 224 -9.03 2.49 31.06
C GLU A 224 -7.88 2.32 32.06
N GLN A 225 -8.07 1.47 33.07
CA GLN A 225 -7.11 1.28 34.17
C GLN A 225 -5.91 0.44 33.74
N ASN A 226 -6.13 -0.61 32.94
CA ASN A 226 -5.09 -1.53 32.50
C ASN A 226 -4.58 -1.27 31.08
N ALA A 227 -5.20 -0.39 30.30
CA ALA A 227 -4.82 -0.11 28.91
C ALA A 227 -3.32 0.21 28.73
N LYS A 228 -2.71 0.92 29.68
CA LYS A 228 -1.28 1.25 29.66
C LYS A 228 -0.36 0.02 29.64
N GLU A 229 -0.80 -1.10 30.23
CA GLU A 229 -0.03 -2.34 30.23
C GLU A 229 0.04 -3.02 28.86
N TYR A 230 -0.89 -2.69 27.95
CA TYR A 230 -1.01 -3.32 26.64
C TYR A 230 -0.52 -2.43 25.49
N ILE A 231 -0.70 -1.11 25.62
CA ILE A 231 -0.36 -0.15 24.56
C ILE A 231 1.17 0.09 24.49
N GLY A 232 1.90 -0.23 25.57
CA GLY A 232 3.28 0.22 25.75
C GLY A 232 3.33 1.69 26.16
N ALA A 233 4.49 2.14 26.67
CA ALA A 233 4.73 3.53 27.05
C ALA A 233 4.73 4.47 25.84
#